data_AF-A0A1I3LUI6-F1
#
_entry.id   AF-A0A1I3LUI6-F1
#
_cell.length_a   1.000
_cell.length_b   1.000
_cell.length_c   1.000
_cell.angle_alpha   90.00
_cell.angle_beta   90.00
_cell.angle_gamma   90.00
#
_symmetry.space_group_name_H-M   'P 1'
#
loop_
_entity.id
_entity.type
_entity.pdbx_description
1 polymer ?
#
loop_
_entity_poly.entity_id
_entity_poly.type
_entity_poly.pdbx_seq_one_letter_code
_entity_poly.pdbx_strand_id
1 'polypeptide(L)'
;MEPIIEQELINKLTQSIANPVASNAIPLEKQRWNTDDCARYLKVEKKNFQTHYAPHPDFPKPIKLDRVDGKGNPLWRAIDIINHVMKKFKN
;
A
#
# COMPACT_ATOMS: atom_id res chain seq x y z
N MET A 1 1.10 -41.04 -22.44
CA MET A 1 -0.22 -40.40 -22.17
C MET A 1 -0.08 -39.61 -20.87
N GLU A 2 0.67 -38.50 -20.91
CA GLU A 2 1.00 -37.65 -19.75
C GLU A 2 0.60 -36.16 -19.87
N PRO A 3 0.06 -35.61 -20.99
CA PRO A 3 -0.20 -34.16 -21.07
C PRO A 3 -1.46 -33.70 -20.30
N ILE A 4 -2.38 -34.62 -19.98
CA ILE A 4 -3.66 -34.29 -19.32
C ILE A 4 -3.44 -33.94 -17.85
N ILE A 5 -2.49 -34.61 -17.18
CA ILE A 5 -2.19 -34.41 -15.75
C ILE A 5 -1.54 -33.05 -15.52
N GLU A 6 -0.62 -32.64 -16.40
CA GLU A 6 0.06 -31.34 -16.31
C GLU A 6 -0.93 -30.18 -16.46
N GLN A 7 -1.85 -30.27 -17.42
CA GLN A 7 -2.91 -29.28 -17.62
C GLN A 7 -3.87 -29.23 -16.42
N GLU A 8 -4.21 -30.38 -15.83
CA GLU A 8 -5.06 -30.43 -14.64
C GLU A 8 -4.38 -29.79 -13.41
N LEU A 9 -3.07 -29.99 -13.24
CA LEU A 9 -2.28 -29.37 -12.18
C LEU A 9 -2.16 -27.85 -12.37
N ILE A 10 -1.91 -27.40 -13.59
CA ILE A 10 -1.88 -25.97 -13.94
C ILE A 10 -3.25 -25.34 -13.66
N ASN A 11 -4.34 -26.01 -14.01
CA ASN A 11 -5.69 -25.52 -13.77
C ASN A 11 -6.02 -25.44 -12.27
N LYS A 12 -5.66 -26.45 -11.48
CA LYS A 12 -5.83 -26.43 -10.01
C LYS A 12 -5.01 -25.32 -9.35
N LEU A 13 -3.78 -25.11 -9.78
CA LEU A 13 -2.94 -24.01 -9.30
C LEU A 13 -3.55 -22.65 -9.66
N THR A 14 -3.96 -22.49 -10.91
CA THR A 14 -4.60 -21.25 -11.40
C THR A 14 -5.87 -20.92 -10.62
N GLN A 15 -6.73 -21.92 -10.38
CA GLN A 15 -7.95 -21.75 -9.57
C GLN A 15 -7.63 -21.41 -8.10
N SER A 16 -6.55 -21.96 -7.55
CA SER A 16 -6.13 -21.68 -6.17
C SER A 16 -5.55 -20.26 -6.02
N ILE A 17 -4.85 -19.76 -7.03
CA ILE A 17 -4.33 -18.38 -7.09
C ILE A 17 -5.45 -17.38 -7.37
N ALA A 18 -6.48 -17.77 -8.14
CA ALA A 18 -7.63 -16.93 -8.46
C ALA A 18 -8.58 -16.69 -7.26
N ASN A 19 -8.49 -17.49 -6.20
CA ASN A 19 -9.26 -17.34 -4.97
C ASN A 19 -8.55 -16.37 -3.98
N PRO A 20 -9.28 -15.68 -3.10
CA PRO A 20 -9.79 -14.30 -3.17
C PRO A 20 -8.82 -13.23 -2.60
N VAL A 21 -7.50 -13.45 -2.63
CA VAL A 21 -6.55 -12.43 -2.10
C VAL A 21 -6.51 -11.17 -2.99
N ALA A 22 -6.86 -11.31 -4.28
CA ALA A 22 -6.92 -10.21 -5.24
C ALA A 22 -8.26 -9.45 -5.28
N SER A 23 -9.38 -10.07 -4.92
CA SER A 23 -10.73 -9.50 -5.14
C SER A 23 -11.21 -8.56 -4.03
N ASN A 24 -10.55 -8.55 -2.88
CA ASN A 24 -10.79 -7.58 -1.79
C ASN A 24 -9.73 -6.47 -1.74
N ALA A 25 -8.92 -6.31 -2.79
CA ALA A 25 -7.99 -5.20 -2.89
C ALA A 25 -8.81 -3.89 -2.89
N ILE A 26 -8.74 -3.15 -1.78
CA ILE A 26 -9.34 -1.83 -1.68
C ILE A 26 -8.80 -1.01 -2.86
N PRO A 27 -9.66 -0.39 -3.70
CA PRO A 27 -9.20 0.45 -4.79
C PRO A 27 -8.16 1.45 -4.30
N LEU A 28 -7.08 1.66 -5.06
CA LEU A 28 -5.94 2.47 -4.62
C LEU A 28 -6.35 3.88 -4.14
N GLU A 29 -7.37 4.46 -4.77
CA GLU A 29 -7.97 5.75 -4.41
C GLU A 29 -8.57 5.79 -3.00
N LYS A 30 -9.09 4.65 -2.54
CA LYS A 30 -9.71 4.47 -1.22
C LYS A 30 -8.72 3.90 -0.19
N GLN A 31 -7.55 3.44 -0.65
CA GLN A 31 -6.56 2.84 0.23
C GLN A 31 -5.89 3.90 1.12
N ARG A 32 -5.86 3.60 2.41
CA ARG A 32 -5.16 4.41 3.42
C ARG A 32 -3.92 3.66 3.88
N TRP A 33 -2.78 4.34 3.87
CA TRP A 33 -1.51 3.83 4.35
C TRP A 33 -1.19 4.42 5.71
N ASN A 34 -0.69 3.57 6.61
CA ASN A 34 -0.11 4.02 7.86
C ASN A 34 1.38 4.38 7.65
N THR A 35 2.05 4.73 8.74
CA THR A 35 3.48 5.05 8.73
C THR A 35 4.34 3.92 8.12
N ASP A 36 4.07 2.66 8.50
CA ASP A 36 4.84 1.51 8.06
C ASP A 36 4.65 1.24 6.56
N ASP A 37 3.43 1.38 6.06
CA ASP A 37 3.13 1.23 4.63
C ASP A 37 3.81 2.31 3.79
N CYS A 38 3.78 3.57 4.25
CA CYS A 38 4.45 4.67 3.57
C CYS A 38 5.98 4.49 3.57
N ALA A 39 6.56 4.11 4.70
CA ALA A 39 8.00 3.85 4.83
C ALA A 39 8.44 2.68 3.93
N ARG A 40 7.64 1.60 3.90
CA ARG A 40 7.87 0.45 3.02
C ARG A 40 7.82 0.84 1.54
N TYR A 41 6.83 1.64 1.14
CA TYR A 41 6.71 2.11 -0.24
C TYR A 41 7.91 2.96 -0.67
N LEU A 42 8.36 3.87 0.20
CA LEU A 42 9.51 4.73 -0.02
C LEU A 42 10.86 4.01 0.17
N LYS A 43 10.85 2.75 0.62
CA LYS A 43 12.04 1.95 0.96
C LYS A 43 12.96 2.63 1.97
N VAL A 44 12.38 3.27 2.99
CA VAL A 44 13.12 3.92 4.08
C VAL A 44 12.74 3.32 5.43
N GLU A 45 13.59 3.51 6.43
CA GLU A 45 13.24 3.14 7.79
C GLU A 45 12.07 3.96 8.32
N LYS A 46 11.22 3.33 9.13
CA LYS A 46 10.05 3.96 9.75
C LYS A 46 10.41 5.23 10.53
N LYS A 47 11.50 5.19 11.30
CA LYS A 47 11.96 6.33 12.09
C LYS A 47 12.34 7.50 11.19
N ASN A 48 13.11 7.22 10.13
CA ASN A 48 13.51 8.21 9.13
C ASN A 48 12.28 8.83 8.44
N PHE A 49 11.29 8.01 8.07
CA PHE A 49 10.02 8.49 7.52
C PHE A 49 9.32 9.49 8.46
N GLN A 50 9.20 9.15 9.74
CA GLN A 50 8.52 10.00 10.72
C GLN A 50 9.27 11.31 11.02
N THR A 51 10.60 11.30 11.00
CA THR A 51 11.39 12.48 11.36
C THR A 51 11.72 13.40 10.18
N HIS A 52 11.87 12.86 8.97
CA HIS A 52 12.35 13.62 7.80
C HIS A 52 11.34 13.74 6.66
N TYR A 53 10.49 12.73 6.45
CA TYR A 53 9.57 12.72 5.30
C TYR A 53 8.18 13.24 5.67
N ALA A 54 7.54 12.63 6.67
CA ALA A 54 6.20 13.00 7.14
C ALA A 54 6.04 14.49 7.53
N PRO A 55 7.03 15.16 8.17
CA PRO A 55 6.89 16.57 8.54
C PRO A 55 7.29 17.55 7.42
N HIS A 56 7.77 17.06 6.27
CA HIS A 56 8.21 17.94 5.19
C HIS A 56 7.03 18.75 4.62
N PRO A 57 7.16 20.07 4.39
CA PRO A 57 6.04 20.94 4.03
C PRO A 57 5.34 20.54 2.72
N ASP A 58 6.11 20.04 1.75
CA ASP A 58 5.56 19.54 0.48
C ASP A 58 4.99 18.11 0.54
N PHE A 59 5.14 17.42 1.67
CA PHE A 59 4.70 16.04 1.81
C PHE A 59 3.19 15.97 2.07
N PRO A 60 2.47 14.93 1.60
CA PRO A 60 1.05 14.78 1.86
C PRO A 60 0.69 14.88 3.34
N LYS A 61 -0.34 15.66 3.65
CA LYS A 61 -0.81 15.86 5.03
C LYS A 61 -1.45 14.58 5.58
N PRO A 62 -1.15 14.20 6.84
CA PRO A 62 -1.78 13.05 7.47
C PRO A 62 -3.25 13.33 7.79
N ILE A 63 -4.08 12.33 7.52
CA ILE A 63 -5.45 12.20 8.01
C ILE A 63 -5.38 11.61 9.42
N LYS A 64 -5.96 12.30 10.38
CA LYS A 64 -6.14 11.79 11.74
C LYS A 64 -7.59 11.39 11.90
N LEU A 65 -7.82 10.14 12.26
CA LEU A 65 -9.15 9.68 12.64
C LEU A 65 -9.29 9.88 14.14
N ASP A 66 -10.41 10.45 14.55
CA ASP A 66 -10.77 10.52 15.95
C ASP A 66 -11.02 9.09 16.45
N ARG A 67 -10.40 8.75 17.58
CA ARG A 67 -10.70 7.53 18.32
C ARG A 67 -11.43 7.89 19.60
N VAL A 68 -12.17 6.92 20.13
CA VAL A 68 -12.92 7.05 21.39
C VAL A 68 -12.00 7.46 22.55
N ASP A 69 -10.72 7.08 22.49
CA ASP A 69 -9.69 7.28 23.51
C ASP A 69 -8.65 8.38 23.15
N GLY A 70 -8.82 9.11 22.04
CA GLY A 70 -7.94 10.21 21.67
C GLY A 70 -7.63 10.29 20.17
N LYS A 71 -6.46 10.84 19.83
CA LYS A 71 -6.04 11.00 18.43
C LYS A 71 -5.51 9.67 17.88
N GLY A 72 -6.12 9.17 16.81
CA GLY A 72 -5.63 7.99 16.10
C GLY A 72 -4.27 8.21 15.43
N ASN A 73 -3.62 7.10 15.10
CA ASN A 73 -2.37 7.11 14.33
C ASN A 73 -2.55 7.86 12.99
N PRO A 74 -1.53 8.60 12.53
CA PRO A 74 -1.61 9.29 11.25
C PRO A 74 -1.74 8.29 10.10
N LEU A 75 -2.63 8.60 9.18
CA LEU A 75 -2.87 7.85 7.94
C LEU A 75 -2.71 8.77 6.74
N TRP A 76 -2.33 8.23 5.60
CA TRP A 76 -2.20 8.95 4.34
C TRP A 76 -2.99 8.24 3.26
N ARG A 77 -3.48 8.98 2.25
CA ARG A 77 -4.03 8.35 1.06
C ARG A 77 -2.87 7.81 0.23
N ALA A 78 -2.94 6.54 -0.17
CA ALA A 78 -1.88 5.91 -0.95
C ALA A 78 -1.56 6.70 -2.23
N ILE A 79 -2.61 7.17 -2.92
CA ILE A 79 -2.49 7.93 -4.16
C ILE A 79 -1.71 9.24 -4.00
N ASP A 80 -1.84 9.93 -2.86
CA ASP A 80 -1.13 11.20 -2.64
C ASP A 80 0.37 10.96 -2.49
N ILE A 81 0.75 9.87 -1.81
CA ILE A 81 2.14 9.48 -1.60
C ILE A 81 2.78 9.12 -2.95
N ILE A 82 2.09 8.31 -3.75
CA ILE A 82 2.54 7.92 -5.09
C ILE A 82 2.71 9.17 -5.96
N ASN A 83 1.71 10.05 -6.00
CA ASN A 83 1.77 11.27 -6.80
C ASN A 83 2.91 12.20 -6.36
N HIS A 84 3.17 12.33 -5.05
CA HIS A 84 4.29 13.12 -4.54
C HIS A 84 5.63 12.57 -5.03
N VAL A 85 5.82 11.26 -4.94
CA VAL A 85 7.03 10.57 -5.40
C VAL A 85 7.21 10.74 -6.92
N MET A 86 6.15 10.50 -7.69
CA MET A 86 6.18 10.67 -9.15
C MET A 86 6.49 12.11 -9.57
N LYS A 87 5.98 13.10 -8.84
CA LYS A 87 6.30 14.52 -9.07
C LYS A 87 7.80 14.80 -8.87
N LYS A 88 8.42 14.21 -7.84
CA LYS A 88 9.85 14.39 -7.56
C LYS A 88 10.75 13.75 -8.63
N PHE A 89 10.32 12.66 -9.26
CA PHE A 89 11.08 12.01 -10.35
C PHE A 89 10.97 12.69 -11.72
N LYS A 90 10.01 13.60 -11.90
CA LYS A 90 9.79 14.31 -13.18
C LYS A 90 10.56 15.63 -13.29
N ASN A 91 11.23 16.03 -12.21
CA ASN A 91 12.17 17.16 -12.15
C ASN A 91 13.61 16.65 -12.12
#